data_AF-A0A843E7W7-F1
#
_entry.id   AF-A0A843E7W7-F1
#
_cell.length_a   1.000
_cell.length_b   1.000
_cell.length_c   1.000
_cell.angle_alpha   90.00
_cell.angle_beta   90.00
_cell.angle_gamma   90.00
#
_symmetry.space_group_name_H-M   'P 1'
#
loop_
_entity.id
_entity.type
_entity.pdbx_description
1 polymer ?
#
loop_
_entity_poly.entity_id
_entity_poly.type
_entity_poly.pdbx_seq_one_letter_code
_entity_poly.pdbx_strand_id
1 'polypeptide(L)'
;APNGLDGNRSECSVIGCGEIEPLFNHRNGSILKVGDLALLNGSKGKVIRASDDESDDIRYVQISADMHNMDPYFMGGFSSPYGPMNVVSVATAIRLENGDLNRELVVSDCGVPLPISYRDNTESKFWDSYGNVWSDNYEVMADLTKCIHCDECAADSNCPMGAHPSTIADVGLCLSCGSCIGNCEGGVFSGSLGRICVDGEIVPVSIRLSSRKKAEELCEILKQRIRDGGWYD
;
A
#
# COMPACT_ATOMS: atom_id res chain seq x y z
N ALA A 1 -15.02 -1.61 8.77
CA ALA A 1 -14.76 -1.29 7.35
C ALA A 1 -13.73 -0.17 7.27
N PRO A 2 -12.91 -0.07 6.22
CA PRO A 2 -11.97 1.04 6.10
C PRO A 2 -12.72 2.37 6.10
N ASN A 3 -12.37 3.21 7.06
CA ASN A 3 -12.89 4.55 7.21
C ASN A 3 -11.70 5.52 7.05
N GLY A 4 -11.91 6.66 6.38
CA GLY A 4 -10.96 7.78 6.48
C GLY A 4 -10.79 8.24 7.94
N LEU A 5 -10.05 9.32 8.18
CA LEU A 5 -9.96 9.87 9.54
C LEU A 5 -11.38 10.15 10.08
N ASP A 6 -11.76 9.47 11.17
CA ASP A 6 -13.07 9.63 11.79
C ASP A 6 -13.23 11.05 12.33
N GLY A 7 -14.45 11.59 12.34
CA GLY A 7 -14.72 12.96 12.77
C GLY A 7 -14.28 13.25 14.21
N ASN A 8 -14.26 12.22 15.06
CA ASN A 8 -13.75 12.29 16.44
C ASN A 8 -12.26 11.91 16.56
N ARG A 9 -11.55 11.69 15.45
CA ARG A 9 -10.13 11.31 15.39
C ARG A 9 -9.80 10.06 16.23
N SER A 10 -10.76 9.13 16.30
CA SER A 10 -10.65 7.89 17.08
C SER A 10 -9.75 6.85 16.40
N GLU A 11 -9.76 6.82 15.07
CA GLU A 11 -8.96 5.96 14.22
C GLU A 11 -8.81 6.57 12.80
N CYS A 12 -7.86 6.03 12.03
CA CYS A 12 -7.72 6.35 10.61
C CYS A 12 -7.33 5.13 9.78
N SER A 13 -7.64 5.20 8.48
CA SER A 13 -7.05 4.32 7.46
C SER A 13 -6.04 5.08 6.61
N VAL A 14 -5.00 4.38 6.16
CA VAL A 14 -3.91 4.94 5.35
C VAL A 14 -3.74 4.15 4.06
N ILE A 15 -3.39 4.82 2.96
CA ILE A 15 -3.09 4.23 1.65
C ILE A 15 -1.61 4.50 1.35
N GLY A 16 -0.95 3.61 0.60
CA GLY A 16 0.43 3.78 0.11
C GLY A 16 1.45 2.90 0.84
N CYS A 17 2.55 2.59 0.16
CA CYS A 17 3.56 1.65 0.65
C CYS A 17 4.82 2.31 1.25
N GLY A 18 4.75 3.61 1.55
CA GLY A 18 5.88 4.34 2.15
C GLY A 18 7.01 4.61 1.15
N GLU A 19 8.25 4.37 1.55
CA GLU A 19 9.47 4.66 0.78
C GLU A 19 9.57 3.96 -0.57
N ILE A 20 8.83 2.88 -0.80
CA ILE A 20 8.82 2.16 -2.08
C ILE A 20 7.76 2.68 -3.06
N GLU A 21 6.97 3.70 -2.67
CA GLU A 21 6.00 4.33 -3.55
C GLU A 21 6.74 5.10 -4.66
N PRO A 22 6.65 4.67 -5.93
CA PRO A 22 7.47 5.22 -7.02
C PRO A 22 7.20 6.71 -7.26
N LEU A 23 6.00 7.20 -6.96
CA LEU A 23 5.60 8.59 -7.18
C LEU A 23 6.21 9.59 -6.19
N PHE A 24 6.62 9.15 -4.98
CA PHE A 24 7.30 10.03 -4.02
C PHE A 24 8.83 10.02 -4.18
N ASN A 25 9.38 8.92 -4.73
CA ASN A 25 10.77 8.91 -5.19
C ASN A 25 10.96 9.69 -6.50
N HIS A 26 9.87 10.08 -7.16
CA HIS A 26 9.84 10.86 -8.39
C HIS A 26 9.93 12.38 -8.11
N ARG A 27 11.06 12.84 -7.52
CA ARG A 27 11.28 14.29 -7.38
C ARG A 27 11.51 14.94 -8.76
N ASN A 28 10.82 16.05 -9.02
CA ASN A 28 10.90 16.89 -10.24
C ASN A 28 10.49 16.26 -11.59
N GLY A 29 9.49 15.37 -11.67
CA GLY A 29 8.96 14.96 -12.99
C GLY A 29 9.89 14.02 -13.80
N SER A 30 11.08 13.71 -13.28
CA SER A 30 12.23 13.30 -14.08
C SER A 30 12.42 11.78 -14.21
N ILE A 31 11.76 11.00 -13.34
CA ILE A 31 12.10 9.61 -13.04
C ILE A 31 11.20 8.56 -13.73
N LEU A 32 9.96 8.94 -14.03
CA LEU A 32 8.93 8.11 -14.64
C LEU A 32 8.26 8.91 -15.76
N LYS A 33 8.50 8.51 -17.00
CA LYS A 33 8.08 9.23 -18.21
C LYS A 33 7.08 8.40 -19.00
N VAL A 34 6.29 9.07 -19.83
CA VAL A 34 5.46 8.40 -20.82
C VAL A 34 6.34 7.52 -21.70
N GLY A 35 5.96 6.25 -21.83
CA GLY A 35 6.70 5.23 -22.56
C GLY A 35 7.60 4.34 -21.70
N ASP A 36 7.87 4.72 -20.45
CA ASP A 36 8.63 3.87 -19.53
C ASP A 36 7.89 2.56 -19.27
N LEU A 37 8.68 1.50 -19.08
CA LEU A 37 8.17 0.18 -18.75
C LEU A 37 7.81 0.12 -17.27
N ALA A 38 6.68 -0.51 -16.96
CA ALA A 38 6.26 -0.79 -15.60
C ALA A 38 5.58 -2.15 -15.52
N LEU A 39 5.68 -2.81 -14.37
CA LEU A 39 4.81 -3.92 -14.02
C LEU A 39 3.51 -3.36 -13.46
N LEU A 40 2.39 -3.79 -14.00
CA LEU A 40 1.06 -3.60 -13.42
C LEU A 40 0.51 -4.98 -13.07
N ASN A 41 0.39 -5.27 -11.77
CA ASN A 41 -0.01 -6.59 -11.25
C ASN A 41 0.80 -7.73 -11.87
N GLY A 42 2.12 -7.57 -11.99
CA GLY A 42 3.01 -8.58 -12.60
C GLY A 42 3.06 -8.61 -14.13
N SER A 43 2.11 -7.96 -14.81
CA SER A 43 2.08 -7.84 -16.28
C SER A 43 2.99 -6.70 -16.75
N LYS A 44 3.80 -6.94 -17.80
CA LYS A 44 4.64 -5.89 -18.41
C LYS A 44 3.73 -4.91 -19.17
N GLY A 45 3.83 -3.64 -18.83
CA GLY A 45 3.06 -2.56 -19.43
C GLY A 45 3.92 -1.33 -19.71
N LYS A 46 3.24 -0.26 -20.12
CA LYS A 46 3.85 1.05 -20.39
C LYS A 46 3.10 2.15 -19.66
N VAL A 47 3.85 3.10 -19.12
CA VAL A 47 3.32 4.35 -18.59
C VAL A 47 2.77 5.16 -19.76
N ILE A 48 1.48 5.50 -19.67
CA ILE A 48 0.81 6.36 -20.66
C ILE A 48 0.65 7.80 -20.17
N ARG A 49 0.67 8.00 -18.84
CA ARG A 49 0.64 9.31 -18.19
C ARG A 49 1.17 9.19 -16.76
N ALA A 50 1.83 10.22 -16.26
CA ALA A 50 2.18 10.37 -14.85
C ALA A 50 2.04 11.84 -14.47
N SER A 51 1.76 12.13 -13.20
CA SER A 51 1.85 13.48 -12.64
C SER A 51 3.31 13.94 -12.66
N ASP A 52 3.57 15.11 -13.24
CA ASP A 52 4.88 15.75 -13.39
C ASP A 52 5.12 16.89 -12.40
N ASP A 53 4.06 17.39 -11.75
CA ASP A 53 4.11 18.52 -10.82
C ASP A 53 4.19 18.07 -9.36
N GLU A 54 5.12 18.65 -8.59
CA GLU A 54 5.23 18.43 -7.15
C GLU A 54 4.20 19.22 -6.34
N SER A 55 3.54 20.21 -6.94
CA SER A 55 2.49 21.02 -6.32
C SER A 55 1.11 20.36 -6.32
N ASP A 56 0.94 19.26 -7.04
CA ASP A 56 -0.26 18.45 -6.95
C ASP A 56 -0.29 17.71 -5.61
N ASP A 57 -1.30 18.03 -4.78
CA ASP A 57 -1.58 17.29 -3.55
C ASP A 57 -1.87 15.79 -3.80
N ILE A 58 -2.19 15.43 -5.05
CA ILE A 58 -2.50 14.07 -5.51
C ILE A 58 -1.59 13.69 -6.68
N ARG A 59 -0.66 12.76 -6.42
CA ARG A 59 0.15 12.14 -7.49
C ARG A 59 -0.56 10.95 -8.09
N TYR A 60 -0.40 10.74 -9.41
CA TYR A 60 -0.99 9.61 -10.11
C TYR A 60 -0.09 9.07 -11.22
N VAL A 61 -0.29 7.81 -11.55
CA VAL A 61 0.28 7.16 -12.74
C VAL A 61 -0.82 6.40 -13.47
N GLN A 62 -0.79 6.46 -14.80
CA GLN A 62 -1.63 5.66 -15.67
C GLN A 62 -0.73 4.71 -16.47
N ILE A 63 -1.06 3.42 -16.42
CA ILE A 63 -0.29 2.35 -17.05
C ILE A 63 -1.25 1.51 -17.89
N SER A 64 -0.82 1.19 -19.11
CA SER A 64 -1.51 0.22 -19.98
C SER A 64 -0.73 -1.10 -19.99
N ALA A 65 -1.40 -2.21 -19.67
CA ALA A 65 -0.83 -3.55 -19.66
C ALA A 65 -1.89 -4.58 -20.05
N ASP A 66 -1.46 -5.75 -20.53
CA ASP A 66 -2.36 -6.86 -20.86
C ASP A 66 -2.84 -7.56 -19.59
N MET A 67 -4.16 -7.55 -19.37
CA MET A 67 -4.81 -8.19 -18.23
C MET A 67 -4.65 -9.71 -18.22
N HIS A 68 -4.50 -10.37 -19.38
CA HIS A 68 -4.35 -11.83 -19.44
C HIS A 68 -3.03 -12.31 -18.82
N ASN A 69 -2.05 -11.40 -18.71
CA ASN A 69 -0.74 -11.67 -18.14
C ASN A 69 -0.60 -11.12 -16.71
N MET A 70 -1.67 -10.59 -16.12
CA MET A 70 -1.67 -10.14 -14.73
C MET A 70 -1.77 -11.33 -13.78
N ASP A 71 -1.09 -11.23 -12.66
CA ASP A 71 -1.16 -12.19 -11.57
C ASP A 71 -2.13 -11.68 -10.49
N PRO A 72 -3.25 -12.38 -10.23
CA PRO A 72 -4.23 -12.02 -9.20
C PRO A 72 -3.62 -11.85 -7.81
N TYR A 73 -2.46 -12.46 -7.52
CA TYR A 73 -1.75 -12.28 -6.27
C TYR A 73 -1.40 -10.82 -5.98
N PHE A 74 -1.06 -10.03 -7.01
CA PHE A 74 -0.73 -8.61 -6.89
C PHE A 74 -1.94 -7.68 -6.97
N MET A 75 -3.14 -8.25 -7.11
CA MET A 75 -4.40 -7.53 -7.14
C MET A 75 -5.05 -7.56 -5.76
N GLY A 76 -5.90 -6.58 -5.49
CA GLY A 76 -6.67 -6.52 -4.25
C GLY A 76 -7.95 -5.73 -4.40
N GLY A 77 -8.81 -5.84 -3.40
CA GLY A 77 -10.10 -5.19 -3.37
C GLY A 77 -10.60 -5.07 -1.94
N PHE A 78 -10.78 -3.86 -1.45
CA PHE A 78 -11.40 -3.61 -0.15
C PHE A 78 -12.90 -3.37 -0.34
N SER A 79 -13.72 -4.16 0.34
CA SER A 79 -15.12 -3.79 0.54
C SER A 79 -15.21 -2.55 1.43
N SER A 80 -15.82 -1.48 0.92
CA SER A 80 -16.06 -0.24 1.67
C SER A 80 -17.53 0.18 1.57
N PRO A 81 -18.04 1.01 2.51
CA PRO A 81 -19.39 1.55 2.44
C PRO A 81 -19.65 2.40 1.18
N TYR A 82 -18.59 2.89 0.52
CA TYR A 82 -18.66 3.71 -0.69
C TYR A 82 -18.51 2.90 -1.98
N GLY A 83 -18.45 1.57 -1.87
CA GLY A 83 -18.21 0.65 -2.99
C GLY A 83 -16.85 -0.05 -2.91
N PRO A 84 -16.58 -1.00 -3.82
CA PRO A 84 -15.32 -1.72 -3.84
C PRO A 84 -14.17 -0.79 -4.21
N MET A 85 -13.12 -0.77 -3.39
CA MET A 85 -11.86 -0.08 -3.69
C MET A 85 -10.87 -1.08 -4.26
N ASN A 86 -10.48 -0.91 -5.53
CA ASN A 86 -9.49 -1.78 -6.16
C ASN A 86 -8.08 -1.35 -5.76
N VAL A 87 -7.25 -2.33 -5.42
CA VAL A 87 -5.81 -2.13 -5.20
C VAL A 87 -5.06 -2.83 -6.31
N VAL A 88 -4.15 -2.09 -6.92
CA VAL A 88 -3.23 -2.59 -7.93
C VAL A 88 -1.81 -2.39 -7.43
N SER A 89 -0.93 -3.30 -7.79
CA SER A 89 0.50 -3.18 -7.48
C SER A 89 1.25 -2.71 -8.72
N VAL A 90 2.14 -1.75 -8.52
CA VAL A 90 2.96 -1.16 -9.57
C VAL A 90 4.43 -1.29 -9.18
N ALA A 91 5.27 -1.71 -10.12
CA ALA A 91 6.73 -1.63 -9.97
C ALA A 91 7.34 -1.06 -11.25
N THR A 92 8.32 -0.17 -11.11
CA THR A 92 9.03 0.44 -12.25
C THR A 92 10.52 0.51 -11.96
N ALA A 93 11.31 0.52 -13.02
CA ALA A 93 12.76 0.61 -12.93
C ALA A 93 13.18 2.05 -13.22
N ILE A 94 13.76 2.70 -12.22
CA ILE A 94 14.31 4.05 -12.38
C ILE A 94 15.67 3.93 -13.04
N ARG A 95 15.80 4.42 -14.28
CA ARG A 95 17.08 4.43 -14.98
C ARG A 95 17.93 5.59 -14.48
N LEU A 96 19.13 5.29 -14.00
CA LEU A 96 20.11 6.30 -13.63
C LEU A 96 21.00 6.61 -14.83
N GLU A 97 21.20 7.89 -15.13
CA GLU A 97 22.25 8.33 -16.05
C GLU A 97 23.59 8.44 -15.31
N ASN A 98 24.70 8.16 -16.00
CA ASN A 98 26.03 8.06 -15.39
C ASN A 98 26.39 9.35 -14.63
N GLY A 99 26.45 9.27 -13.30
CA GLY A 99 26.87 10.37 -12.41
C GLY A 99 25.84 10.77 -11.36
N ASP A 100 24.55 10.51 -11.59
CA ASP A 100 23.46 10.89 -10.68
C ASP A 100 23.07 9.76 -9.72
N LEU A 101 24.05 9.18 -9.01
CA LEU A 101 23.76 8.47 -7.75
C LEU A 101 23.46 9.52 -6.66
N ASN A 102 22.43 10.33 -6.91
CA ASN A 102 22.04 11.35 -5.96
C ASN A 102 21.30 10.64 -4.83
N ARG A 103 21.79 10.80 -3.58
CA ARG A 103 21.15 10.23 -2.39
C ARG A 103 19.69 10.66 -2.23
N GLU A 104 19.30 11.71 -2.96
CA GLU A 104 17.95 12.27 -3.05
C GLU A 104 16.93 11.38 -3.76
N LEU A 105 17.36 10.33 -4.47
CA LEU A 105 16.48 9.34 -5.12
C LEU A 105 15.90 8.30 -4.15
N VAL A 106 16.45 8.21 -2.95
CA VAL A 106 16.04 7.27 -1.91
C VAL A 106 15.40 8.07 -0.78
N VAL A 107 14.07 8.18 -0.80
CA VAL A 107 13.31 8.85 0.25
C VAL A 107 12.89 7.79 1.27
N SER A 108 13.50 7.80 2.46
CA SER A 108 13.07 6.91 3.56
C SER A 108 11.61 7.16 3.95
N ASP A 109 10.96 6.22 4.64
CA ASP A 109 9.56 6.38 5.07
C ASP A 109 9.28 7.70 5.82
N CYS A 110 10.20 8.13 6.68
CA CYS A 110 10.10 9.41 7.42
C CYS A 110 10.14 10.66 6.51
N GLY A 111 10.68 10.52 5.30
CA GLY A 111 10.78 11.57 4.29
C GLY A 111 9.61 11.60 3.30
N VAL A 112 8.72 10.59 3.34
CA VAL A 112 7.54 10.54 2.48
C VAL A 112 6.34 11.16 3.22
N PRO A 113 5.78 12.28 2.75
CA PRO A 113 4.59 12.88 3.35
C PRO A 113 3.40 11.93 3.27
N LEU A 114 2.65 11.80 4.37
CA LEU A 114 1.42 11.03 4.40
C LEU A 114 0.24 11.99 4.16
N PRO A 115 -0.45 11.92 3.01
CA PRO A 115 -1.67 12.70 2.81
C PRO A 115 -2.77 12.16 3.72
N ILE A 116 -3.37 13.04 4.52
CA ILE A 116 -4.48 12.69 5.41
C ILE A 116 -5.72 13.42 4.95
N SER A 117 -6.74 12.66 4.57
CA SER A 117 -8.07 13.16 4.22
C SER A 117 -9.06 12.83 5.34
N TYR A 118 -9.96 13.75 5.63
CA TYR A 118 -11.10 13.48 6.53
C TYR A 118 -12.17 12.72 5.77
N ARG A 119 -12.92 11.85 6.47
CA ARG A 119 -14.06 11.13 5.86
C ARG A 119 -15.07 12.08 5.20
N ASP A 120 -15.25 13.26 5.78
CA ASP A 120 -16.29 14.21 5.41
C ASP A 120 -15.75 15.46 4.68
N ASN A 121 -14.46 15.48 4.31
CA ASN A 121 -13.83 16.61 3.61
C ASN A 121 -12.91 16.14 2.46
N THR A 122 -12.95 16.85 1.33
CA THR A 122 -12.09 16.59 0.17
C THR A 122 -10.70 17.21 0.29
N GLU A 123 -10.51 18.16 1.23
CA GLU A 123 -9.18 18.72 1.50
C GLU A 123 -8.31 17.70 2.23
N SER A 124 -7.19 17.34 1.61
CA SER A 124 -6.12 16.60 2.26
C SER A 124 -5.11 17.60 2.79
N LYS A 125 -4.51 17.32 3.96
CA LYS A 125 -3.25 17.98 4.29
C LYS A 125 -2.22 16.97 4.76
N PHE A 126 -0.96 17.33 4.61
CA PHE A 126 0.20 16.51 5.02
C PHE A 126 0.54 16.81 6.48
N TRP A 127 0.06 15.96 7.40
CA TRP A 127 0.23 16.21 8.85
C TRP A 127 1.31 15.32 9.43
N ASP A 128 1.71 14.27 8.71
CA ASP A 128 2.68 13.28 9.15
C ASP A 128 3.46 12.66 7.97
N SER A 129 4.24 11.62 8.25
CA SER A 129 5.02 10.84 7.30
C SER A 129 4.69 9.35 7.39
N TYR A 130 5.01 8.61 6.33
CA TYR A 130 4.89 7.15 6.34
C TYR A 130 5.79 6.46 7.35
N GLY A 131 6.82 7.14 7.88
CA GLY A 131 7.66 6.62 8.96
C GLY A 131 6.86 6.24 10.20
N ASN A 132 5.74 6.89 10.44
CA ASN A 132 4.85 6.60 11.55
C ASN A 132 3.87 5.44 11.29
N VAL A 133 3.86 4.88 10.08
CA VAL A 133 2.99 3.77 9.63
C VAL A 133 3.80 2.49 9.38
N TRP A 134 4.97 2.60 8.74
CA TRP A 134 5.73 1.47 8.20
C TRP A 134 7.08 1.20 8.89
N SER A 135 7.48 2.00 9.87
CA SER A 135 8.79 1.84 10.57
C SER A 135 8.94 0.54 11.35
N ASP A 136 7.82 -0.04 11.82
CA ASP A 136 7.79 -1.28 12.61
C ASP A 136 6.92 -2.32 11.88
N ASN A 137 7.50 -3.49 11.55
CA ASN A 137 6.90 -4.68 10.92
C ASN A 137 5.58 -4.46 10.12
N TYR A 138 5.66 -4.56 8.80
CA TYR A 138 4.51 -4.39 7.91
C TYR A 138 3.57 -5.60 7.79
N GLU A 139 3.86 -6.73 8.44
CA GLU A 139 3.02 -7.93 8.37
C GLU A 139 2.08 -8.09 9.57
N VAL A 140 0.88 -8.60 9.30
CA VAL A 140 0.00 -9.11 10.35
C VAL A 140 0.40 -10.55 10.63
N MET A 141 0.74 -10.83 11.88
CA MET A 141 1.05 -12.17 12.36
C MET A 141 -0.19 -12.82 12.98
N ALA A 142 -0.27 -14.15 12.89
CA ALA A 142 -1.33 -14.94 13.50
C ALA A 142 -0.74 -16.01 14.42
N ASP A 143 -1.28 -16.11 15.63
CA ASP A 143 -1.03 -17.19 16.58
C ASP A 143 -2.33 -17.96 16.83
N LEU A 144 -2.57 -19.00 16.02
CA LEU A 144 -3.79 -19.78 16.06
C LEU A 144 -3.99 -20.54 17.38
N THR A 145 -2.96 -20.66 18.23
CA THR A 145 -3.11 -21.28 19.55
C THR A 145 -3.98 -20.45 20.51
N LYS A 146 -4.14 -19.16 20.22
CA LYS A 146 -5.03 -18.24 20.95
C LYS A 146 -6.47 -18.27 20.45
N CYS A 147 -6.75 -19.04 19.39
CA CYS A 147 -8.09 -19.12 18.83
C CYS A 147 -9.05 -19.73 19.86
N ILE A 148 -10.09 -18.97 20.21
CA ILE A 148 -11.12 -19.42 21.16
C ILE A 148 -12.28 -20.15 20.45
N HIS A 149 -12.17 -20.35 19.13
CA HIS A 149 -13.18 -21.01 18.31
C HIS A 149 -14.59 -20.43 18.47
N CYS A 150 -14.72 -19.11 18.29
CA CYS A 150 -16.02 -18.42 18.29
C CYS A 150 -17.03 -19.10 17.34
N ASP A 151 -18.32 -19.08 17.68
CA ASP A 151 -19.39 -19.57 16.80
C ASP A 151 -19.41 -18.80 15.46
N GLU A 152 -19.19 -17.48 15.52
CA GLU A 152 -19.00 -16.61 14.35
C GLU A 152 -17.70 -15.81 14.51
N CYS A 153 -16.76 -15.98 13.56
CA CYS A 153 -15.47 -15.30 13.63
C CYS A 153 -15.58 -13.87 13.09
N ALA A 154 -15.67 -12.87 13.98
CA ALA A 154 -15.74 -11.46 13.60
C ALA A 154 -14.54 -11.00 12.75
N ALA A 155 -13.34 -11.56 12.94
CA ALA A 155 -12.17 -11.26 12.10
C ALA A 155 -12.33 -11.74 10.65
N ASP A 156 -13.04 -12.84 10.43
CA ASP A 156 -13.33 -13.33 9.07
C ASP A 156 -14.46 -12.52 8.44
N SER A 157 -15.57 -12.34 9.18
CA SER A 157 -16.75 -11.61 8.71
C SER A 157 -16.44 -10.15 8.37
N ASN A 158 -15.48 -9.54 9.07
CA ASN A 158 -15.04 -8.16 8.83
C ASN A 158 -13.74 -8.06 8.02
N CYS A 159 -13.24 -9.15 7.44
CA CYS A 159 -12.09 -9.08 6.55
C CYS A 159 -12.51 -8.37 5.25
N PRO A 160 -11.99 -7.16 4.96
CA PRO A 160 -12.45 -6.39 3.80
C PRO A 160 -12.03 -7.01 2.46
N MET A 161 -11.07 -7.93 2.49
CA MET A 161 -10.58 -8.72 1.35
C MET A 161 -11.28 -10.07 1.20
N GLY A 162 -12.10 -10.49 2.18
CA GLY A 162 -12.65 -11.84 2.22
C GLY A 162 -11.59 -12.95 2.36
N ALA A 163 -10.43 -12.65 2.95
CA ALA A 163 -9.29 -13.59 3.02
C ALA A 163 -9.43 -14.68 4.11
N HIS A 164 -10.51 -14.66 4.89
CA HIS A 164 -10.78 -15.62 5.99
C HIS A 164 -9.54 -15.90 6.89
N PRO A 165 -8.97 -14.85 7.53
CA PRO A 165 -7.70 -14.93 8.25
C PRO A 165 -7.63 -16.02 9.34
N SER A 166 -8.74 -16.44 9.93
CA SER A 166 -8.75 -17.48 10.97
C SER A 166 -8.39 -18.88 10.45
N THR A 167 -8.60 -19.12 9.15
CA THR A 167 -8.39 -20.42 8.52
C THR A 167 -7.11 -20.45 7.67
N ILE A 168 -6.42 -19.31 7.55
CA ILE A 168 -5.31 -19.09 6.59
C ILE A 168 -5.77 -19.39 5.14
N ALA A 169 -7.09 -19.46 4.89
CA ALA A 169 -7.63 -20.10 3.70
C ALA A 169 -7.31 -19.38 2.39
N ASP A 170 -6.86 -18.11 2.44
CA ASP A 170 -6.44 -17.42 1.23
C ASP A 170 -5.32 -16.39 1.49
N VAL A 171 -4.11 -16.88 1.81
CA VAL A 171 -2.89 -16.04 1.91
C VAL A 171 -2.66 -15.20 0.65
N GLY A 172 -3.14 -15.64 -0.51
CA GLY A 172 -3.07 -14.88 -1.76
C GLY A 172 -3.93 -13.62 -1.75
N LEU A 173 -5.06 -13.60 -1.03
CA LEU A 173 -5.94 -12.43 -0.92
C LEU A 173 -5.52 -11.47 0.21
N CYS A 174 -4.85 -11.96 1.24
CA CYS A 174 -4.48 -11.12 2.38
C CYS A 174 -3.53 -9.99 1.98
N LEU A 175 -3.84 -8.76 2.40
CA LEU A 175 -2.98 -7.57 2.22
C LEU A 175 -2.27 -7.14 3.51
N SER A 176 -2.34 -7.93 4.59
CA SER A 176 -1.81 -7.54 5.91
C SER A 176 -2.34 -6.18 6.39
N CYS A 177 -3.62 -5.90 6.10
CA CYS A 177 -4.23 -4.60 6.30
C CYS A 177 -4.50 -4.24 7.78
N GLY A 178 -4.55 -5.25 8.67
CA GLY A 178 -4.74 -5.03 10.11
C GLY A 178 -6.17 -5.17 10.63
N SER A 179 -7.21 -5.24 9.77
CA SER A 179 -8.62 -5.32 10.20
C SER A 179 -8.86 -6.41 11.25
N CYS A 180 -8.28 -7.59 11.06
CA CYS A 180 -8.43 -8.73 11.97
C CYS A 180 -7.85 -8.51 13.38
N ILE A 181 -6.89 -7.59 13.58
CA ILE A 181 -6.29 -7.27 14.89
C ILE A 181 -7.35 -6.66 15.82
N GLY A 182 -8.17 -5.73 15.32
CA GLY A 182 -9.23 -5.08 16.10
C GLY A 182 -10.52 -5.90 16.24
N ASN A 183 -10.70 -6.93 15.40
CA ASN A 183 -11.95 -7.70 15.33
C ASN A 183 -11.87 -9.09 15.99
N CYS A 184 -10.68 -9.61 16.29
CA CYS A 184 -10.54 -10.94 16.89
C CYS A 184 -10.59 -10.89 18.42
N GLU A 185 -11.67 -11.39 19.01
CA GLU A 185 -11.83 -11.48 20.47
C GLU A 185 -10.77 -12.35 21.16
N GLY A 186 -10.31 -13.40 20.47
CA GLY A 186 -9.26 -14.29 20.97
C GLY A 186 -7.85 -13.70 20.93
N GLY A 187 -7.64 -12.52 20.32
CA GLY A 187 -6.31 -11.92 20.20
C GLY A 187 -5.33 -12.75 19.38
N VAL A 188 -5.83 -13.48 18.37
CA VAL A 188 -5.04 -14.33 17.45
C VAL A 188 -4.10 -13.50 16.60
N PHE A 189 -4.54 -12.32 16.15
CA PHE A 189 -3.80 -11.49 15.21
C PHE A 189 -3.07 -10.36 15.91
N SER A 190 -1.85 -10.08 15.48
CA SER A 190 -1.01 -9.02 16.02
C SER A 190 -0.16 -8.36 14.95
N GLY A 191 0.13 -7.07 15.12
CA GLY A 191 1.00 -6.29 14.23
C GLY A 191 1.02 -4.83 14.67
N SER A 192 2.07 -4.10 14.29
CA SER A 192 2.11 -2.65 14.46
C SER A 192 1.55 -2.01 13.19
N LEU A 193 0.45 -1.27 13.32
CA LEU A 193 -0.15 -0.53 12.20
C LEU A 193 0.31 0.92 12.15
N GLY A 194 1.01 1.37 13.20
CA GLY A 194 1.45 2.74 13.35
C GLY A 194 0.40 3.66 13.98
N ARG A 195 0.76 4.93 14.07
CA ARG A 195 -0.07 6.02 14.63
C ARG A 195 0.33 7.32 13.96
N ILE A 196 -0.61 8.20 13.66
CA ILE A 196 -0.32 9.49 13.02
C ILE A 196 -0.57 10.64 13.99
N CYS A 197 0.17 11.74 13.82
CA CYS A 197 -0.04 12.98 14.55
C CYS A 197 -0.91 13.94 13.74
N VAL A 198 -2.10 14.24 14.25
CA VAL A 198 -3.11 15.05 13.61
C VAL A 198 -3.39 16.31 14.48
N ASP A 199 -2.84 17.49 14.15
CA ASP A 199 -2.95 18.75 14.92
C ASP A 199 -2.44 18.58 16.37
N GLY A 200 -1.40 17.76 16.55
CA GLY A 200 -0.85 17.45 17.87
C GLY A 200 -1.57 16.31 18.61
N GLU A 201 -2.65 15.76 18.05
CA GLU A 201 -3.34 14.59 18.59
C GLU A 201 -2.81 13.30 17.96
N ILE A 202 -2.58 12.28 18.78
CA ILE A 202 -2.12 10.98 18.29
C ILE A 202 -3.33 10.11 17.94
N VAL A 203 -3.44 9.72 16.68
CA VAL A 203 -4.52 8.90 16.15
C VAL A 203 -3.96 7.54 15.72
N PRO A 204 -4.51 6.41 16.22
CA PRO A 204 -4.06 5.09 15.81
C PRO A 204 -4.50 4.77 14.37
N VAL A 205 -3.61 4.12 13.61
CA VAL A 205 -3.98 3.53 12.32
C VAL A 205 -4.69 2.21 12.60
N SER A 206 -5.93 2.07 12.13
CA SER A 206 -6.69 0.82 12.30
C SER A 206 -6.65 -0.09 11.07
N ILE A 207 -6.47 0.48 9.87
CA ILE A 207 -6.37 -0.26 8.61
C ILE A 207 -5.34 0.38 7.66
N ARG A 208 -4.50 -0.46 7.03
CA ARG A 208 -3.65 -0.10 5.88
C ARG A 208 -4.28 -0.61 4.60
N LEU A 209 -4.59 0.29 3.68
CA LEU A 209 -5.26 0.04 2.39
C LEU A 209 -4.27 -0.29 1.27
N SER A 210 -3.10 -0.82 1.64
CA SER A 210 -2.02 -1.19 0.74
C SER A 210 -1.17 -2.28 1.38
N SER A 211 -0.40 -3.01 0.57
CA SER A 211 0.44 -4.11 1.04
C SER A 211 1.89 -3.86 0.65
N ARG A 212 2.70 -3.39 1.61
CA ARG A 212 4.15 -3.22 1.43
C ARG A 212 4.84 -4.52 1.03
N LYS A 213 4.48 -5.64 1.65
CA LYS A 213 4.99 -6.97 1.30
C LYS A 213 4.86 -7.29 -0.20
N LYS A 214 3.62 -7.28 -0.71
CA LYS A 214 3.35 -7.54 -2.13
C LYS A 214 4.03 -6.54 -3.07
N ALA A 215 4.16 -5.28 -2.66
CA ALA A 215 4.91 -4.29 -3.44
C ALA A 215 6.40 -4.63 -3.50
N GLU A 216 7.03 -5.00 -2.37
CA GLU A 216 8.42 -5.46 -2.32
C GLU A 216 8.65 -6.75 -3.13
N GLU A 217 7.73 -7.70 -3.06
CA GLU A 217 7.77 -8.93 -3.87
C GLU A 217 7.69 -8.61 -5.37
N LEU A 218 6.83 -7.66 -5.78
CA LEU A 218 6.76 -7.21 -7.16
C LEU A 218 8.04 -6.50 -7.62
N CYS A 219 8.67 -5.71 -6.73
CA CYS A 219 9.97 -5.10 -6.97
C CYS A 219 11.06 -6.15 -7.20
N GLU A 220 11.08 -7.25 -6.42
CA GLU A 220 12.04 -8.34 -6.63
C GLU A 220 11.78 -9.09 -7.95
N ILE A 221 10.51 -9.29 -8.35
CA ILE A 221 10.19 -9.85 -9.67
C ILE A 221 10.74 -8.95 -10.78
N LEU A 222 10.51 -7.64 -10.71
CA LEU A 222 11.03 -6.69 -11.69
C LEU A 222 12.56 -6.74 -11.77
N LYS A 223 13.21 -6.69 -10.62
CA LYS A 223 14.67 -6.78 -10.50
C LYS A 223 15.23 -8.05 -11.10
N GLN A 224 14.55 -9.19 -10.93
CA GLN A 224 14.94 -10.45 -11.54
C GLN A 224 14.78 -10.40 -13.07
N ARG A 225 13.67 -9.88 -13.60
CA ARG A 225 13.49 -9.69 -15.06
C ARG A 225 14.55 -8.79 -15.69
N ILE A 226 15.01 -7.76 -14.98
CA ILE A 226 16.12 -6.91 -15.44
C ILE A 226 17.43 -7.70 -15.50
N ARG A 227 17.73 -8.49 -14.46
CA ARG A 227 18.95 -9.31 -14.40
C ARG A 227 18.98 -10.39 -15.47
N ASP A 228 17.84 -10.97 -15.79
CA ASP A 228 17.68 -12.01 -16.80
C ASP A 228 17.66 -11.46 -18.23
N GLY A 229 17.74 -10.13 -18.41
CA GLY A 229 17.73 -9.45 -19.72
C GLY A 229 16.33 -9.20 -20.29
N GLY A 230 15.32 -9.98 -19.91
CA GLY A 230 13.97 -9.93 -20.48
C GLY A 230 13.13 -8.66 -20.16
N TRP A 231 13.68 -7.68 -19.44
CA TRP A 231 12.97 -6.43 -19.14
C TRP A 231 13.00 -5.43 -20.29
N TYR A 232 14.13 -5.21 -20.94
CA TYR A 232 14.28 -4.18 -21.98
C TYR A 232 14.11 -4.71 -23.40
N ASP A 233 13.95 -6.03 -23.54
CA ASP A 233 13.63 -6.71 -24.80
C ASP A 233 12.18 -6.49 -25.27
#